data_AF-A0AAU4CHA0-F1
#
_entry.id   AF-A0AAU4CHA0-F1
#
_cell.length_a   1.000
_cell.length_b   1.000
_cell.length_c   1.000
_cell.angle_alpha   90.00
_cell.angle_beta   90.00
_cell.angle_gamma   90.00
#
_symmetry.space_group_name_H-M   'P 1'
#
loop_
_entity.id
_entity.type
_entity.pdbx_description
1 polymer ?
#
loop_
_entity_poly.entity_id
_entity_poly.type
_entity_poly.pdbx_seq_one_letter_code
_entity_poly.pdbx_strand_id
1 'polypeptide(L)'
;MTRPPIRAGVLAVAALAWLLPVAGAGRAAESAPEPAPDCVHHSSDWRYTTVVNDCAASQDVTVEYLDGQPAPCRRIAPGDRATFAGYGPQLNYVTGVRTCVVAAP
;
A
#
# COMPACT_ATOMS: atom_id res chain seq x y z
N MET A 1 -73.03 -25.67 15.16
CA MET A 1 -71.88 -26.58 15.28
C MET A 1 -71.38 -26.93 13.88
N THR A 2 -70.40 -26.18 13.38
CA THR A 2 -69.74 -26.28 12.06
C THR A 2 -68.65 -25.20 12.08
N ARG A 3 -67.42 -25.28 11.56
CA ARG A 3 -66.49 -26.32 11.05
C ARG A 3 -65.12 -25.55 10.87
N PRO A 4 -64.02 -26.11 10.33
CA PRO A 4 -62.67 -26.12 10.93
C PRO A 4 -61.64 -25.24 10.14
N PRO A 5 -60.43 -25.69 9.78
CA PRO A 5 -59.17 -25.49 10.51
C PRO A 5 -58.12 -24.65 9.75
N ILE A 6 -57.08 -24.31 10.51
CA ILE A 6 -55.83 -23.62 10.18
C ILE A 6 -55.13 -24.18 8.92
N ARG A 7 -54.71 -23.30 8.00
CA ARG A 7 -53.60 -23.48 7.03
C ARG A 7 -52.93 -22.11 6.81
N ALA A 8 -51.80 -21.82 7.45
CA ALA A 8 -50.43 -22.14 7.03
C ALA A 8 -50.02 -21.50 5.68
N GLY A 9 -49.46 -20.29 5.80
CA GLY A 9 -48.26 -19.78 5.12
C GLY A 9 -48.09 -19.94 3.61
N VAL A 10 -48.09 -18.80 2.91
CA VAL A 10 -47.27 -18.60 1.71
C VAL A 10 -46.54 -17.27 1.88
N LEU A 11 -45.22 -17.34 2.10
CA LEU A 11 -44.32 -16.19 2.17
C LEU A 11 -44.16 -15.60 0.76
N ALA A 12 -44.50 -14.32 0.63
CA ALA A 12 -44.25 -13.53 -0.56
C ALA A 12 -42.75 -13.23 -0.69
N VAL A 13 -42.12 -13.74 -1.75
CA VAL A 13 -40.76 -13.36 -2.13
C VAL A 13 -40.85 -12.17 -3.07
N ALA A 14 -40.81 -10.95 -2.51
CA ALA A 14 -40.68 -9.73 -3.28
C ALA A 14 -39.22 -9.59 -3.74
N ALA A 15 -38.96 -9.86 -5.02
CA ALA A 15 -37.68 -9.60 -5.66
C ALA A 15 -37.51 -8.08 -5.87
N LEU A 16 -36.88 -7.39 -4.92
CA LEU A 16 -36.36 -6.04 -5.18
C LEU A 16 -35.01 -6.16 -5.90
N ALA A 17 -35.04 -5.99 -7.22
CA ALA A 17 -33.86 -5.74 -8.04
C ALA A 17 -33.37 -4.30 -7.78
N TRP A 18 -32.50 -4.14 -6.79
CA TRP A 18 -31.75 -2.90 -6.60
C TRP A 18 -30.60 -2.86 -7.61
N LEU A 19 -30.77 -2.03 -8.64
CA LEU A 19 -29.70 -1.63 -9.55
C LEU A 19 -28.68 -0.80 -8.76
N LEU A 20 -27.60 -1.43 -8.32
CA LEU A 20 -26.44 -0.76 -7.76
C LEU A 20 -25.68 -0.01 -8.87
N PRO A 21 -25.29 1.25 -8.69
CA PRO A 21 -24.33 1.88 -9.58
C PRO A 21 -22.98 1.18 -9.35
N VAL A 22 -22.48 0.48 -10.38
CA VAL A 22 -21.08 0.06 -10.42
C VAL A 22 -20.25 1.33 -10.54
N ALA A 23 -19.82 1.88 -9.40
CA ALA A 23 -18.72 2.81 -9.36
C ALA A 23 -17.49 2.04 -9.80
N GLY A 24 -17.09 2.26 -11.05
CA GLY A 24 -15.83 1.73 -11.57
C GLY A 24 -14.70 2.26 -10.70
N ALA A 25 -14.13 1.38 -9.86
CA ALA A 25 -12.84 1.62 -9.26
C ALA A 25 -11.83 1.71 -10.40
N GLY A 26 -11.54 2.94 -10.84
CA GLY A 26 -10.39 3.20 -11.68
C GLY A 26 -9.17 2.71 -10.93
N ARG A 27 -8.64 1.55 -11.32
CA ARG A 27 -7.28 1.19 -10.95
C ARG A 27 -6.42 2.23 -11.63
N ALA A 28 -5.99 3.24 -10.87
CA ALA A 28 -4.83 4.03 -11.26
C ALA A 28 -3.77 3.02 -11.65
N ALA A 29 -3.27 3.12 -12.89
CA ALA A 29 -2.13 2.32 -13.30
C ALA A 29 -1.05 2.60 -12.24
N GLU A 30 -0.67 1.56 -11.49
CA GLU A 30 0.47 1.62 -10.59
C GLU A 30 1.67 1.84 -11.52
N SER A 31 2.05 3.11 -11.70
CA SER A 31 3.28 3.45 -12.41
C SER A 31 4.40 2.64 -11.78
N ALA A 32 5.25 2.04 -12.61
CA ALA A 32 6.41 1.34 -12.10
C ALA A 32 7.18 2.26 -11.12
N PRO A 33 7.70 1.73 -10.00
CA PRO A 33 8.41 2.55 -9.03
C PRO A 33 9.59 3.27 -9.72
N GLU A 34 9.50 4.58 -9.84
CA GLU A 34 10.56 5.39 -10.44
C GLU A 34 11.73 5.53 -9.46
N PRO A 35 12.99 5.63 -9.93
CA PRO A 35 14.11 5.99 -9.06
C PRO A 35 13.82 7.23 -8.22
N ALA A 36 14.26 7.24 -6.96
CA ALA A 36 14.17 8.45 -6.14
C ALA A 36 15.00 9.60 -6.76
N PRO A 37 14.64 10.87 -6.52
CA PRO A 37 15.42 12.01 -6.99
C PRO A 37 16.87 11.96 -6.48
N ASP A 38 17.80 12.57 -7.22
CA ASP A 38 19.23 12.54 -6.88
C ASP A 38 19.55 13.13 -5.50
N CYS A 39 18.72 14.02 -4.97
CA CYS A 39 18.86 14.59 -3.62
C CYS A 39 18.41 13.64 -2.49
N VAL A 40 17.96 12.43 -2.82
CA VAL A 40 17.70 11.36 -1.85
C VAL A 40 18.87 10.39 -1.88
N HIS A 41 19.55 10.26 -0.75
CA HIS A 41 20.72 9.39 -0.62
C HIS A 41 20.50 8.34 0.46
N HIS A 42 21.15 7.19 0.30
CA HIS A 42 21.11 6.13 1.31
C HIS A 42 22.50 5.63 1.67
N SER A 43 22.63 5.15 2.90
CA SER A 43 23.79 4.40 3.37
C SER A 43 23.30 3.24 4.24
N SER A 44 24.01 2.12 4.16
CA SER A 44 23.58 0.88 4.80
C SER A 44 24.69 0.29 5.66
N ASP A 45 24.34 -0.08 6.88
CA ASP A 45 25.10 -0.97 7.74
C ASP A 45 24.36 -2.31 7.89
N TRP A 46 24.88 -3.19 8.74
CA TRP A 46 24.33 -4.53 8.89
C TRP A 46 22.94 -4.56 9.55
N ARG A 47 22.61 -3.59 10.41
CA ARG A 47 21.28 -3.49 11.05
C ARG A 47 20.37 -2.51 10.34
N TYR A 48 20.91 -1.43 9.81
CA TYR A 48 20.13 -0.27 9.40
C TYR A 48 20.53 0.25 8.03
N THR A 49 19.54 0.61 7.23
CA THR A 49 19.72 1.51 6.08
C THR A 49 19.13 2.85 6.45
N THR A 50 19.94 3.90 6.35
CA THR A 50 19.50 5.29 6.54
C THR A 50 19.28 5.92 5.19
N VAL A 51 18.08 6.43 4.95
CA VAL A 51 17.73 7.22 3.77
C VAL A 51 17.53 8.67 4.20
N VAL A 52 18.25 9.59 3.56
CA VAL A 52 18.22 11.03 3.83
C VAL A 52 17.55 11.74 2.66
N ASN A 53 16.66 12.68 2.95
CA ASN A 53 16.03 13.53 1.95
C ASN A 53 16.61 14.95 2.03
N ASP A 54 17.61 15.24 1.19
CA ASP A 54 18.17 16.59 1.06
C ASP A 54 17.43 17.44 0.00
N CYS A 55 16.33 16.93 -0.54
CA CYS A 55 15.48 17.69 -1.47
C CYS A 55 14.72 18.81 -0.74
N ALA A 56 14.34 19.84 -1.48
CA ALA A 56 13.52 20.95 -0.95
C ALA A 56 12.06 20.57 -0.64
N ALA A 57 11.63 19.36 -1.02
CA ALA A 57 10.26 18.86 -0.86
C ALA A 57 10.24 17.49 -0.17
N SER A 58 9.11 17.16 0.45
CA SER A 58 8.91 15.83 1.03
C SER A 58 8.91 14.77 -0.07
N GLN A 59 9.55 13.63 0.20
CA GLN A 59 9.61 12.50 -0.72
C GLN A 59 8.95 11.28 -0.10
N ASP A 60 8.13 10.59 -0.87
CA ASP A 60 7.57 9.29 -0.51
C ASP A 60 8.45 8.21 -1.15
N VAL A 61 9.16 7.46 -0.32
CA VAL A 61 10.19 6.53 -0.78
C VAL A 61 10.09 5.15 -0.15
N THR A 62 10.62 4.17 -0.87
CA THR A 62 10.91 2.83 -0.37
C THR A 62 12.33 2.41 -0.78
N VAL A 63 12.87 1.39 -0.11
CA VAL A 63 14.13 0.75 -0.48
C VAL A 63 13.86 -0.58 -1.19
N GLU A 64 14.59 -0.83 -2.25
CA GLU A 64 14.63 -2.14 -2.91
C GLU A 64 15.80 -2.94 -2.36
N TYR A 65 15.54 -4.20 -2.02
CA TYR A 65 16.55 -5.15 -1.58
C TYR A 65 16.94 -6.11 -2.72
N LEU A 66 18.07 -6.83 -2.56
CA LEU A 66 18.57 -7.81 -3.54
C LEU A 66 17.58 -8.93 -3.86
N ASP A 67 16.77 -9.34 -2.88
CA ASP A 67 15.72 -10.35 -3.06
C ASP A 67 14.48 -9.81 -3.80
N GLY A 68 14.48 -8.54 -4.18
CA GLY A 68 13.41 -7.88 -4.92
C GLY A 68 12.18 -7.55 -4.08
N GLN A 69 12.21 -7.77 -2.76
CA GLN A 69 11.12 -7.36 -1.87
C GLN A 69 11.34 -5.91 -1.46
N PRO A 70 10.43 -4.97 -1.75
CA PRO A 70 10.57 -3.60 -1.28
C PRO A 70 10.16 -3.47 0.19
N ALA A 71 10.65 -2.44 0.86
CA ALA A 71 10.14 -2.05 2.18
C ALA A 71 8.76 -1.34 2.07
N PRO A 72 8.02 -1.19 3.17
CA PRO A 72 6.86 -0.30 3.21
C PRO A 72 7.25 1.15 2.88
N CYS A 73 6.40 1.82 2.11
CA CYS A 73 6.57 3.24 1.76
C CYS A 73 6.64 4.13 2.98
N ARG A 74 7.54 5.12 2.93
CA ARG A 74 7.69 6.12 3.97
C ARG A 74 7.81 7.51 3.38
N ARG A 75 7.06 8.45 3.93
CA ARG A 75 7.26 9.89 3.70
C ARG A 75 8.45 10.38 4.51
N ILE A 76 9.35 11.13 3.87
CA ILE A 76 10.49 11.81 4.50
C ILE A 76 10.39 13.30 4.19
N ALA A 77 10.35 14.16 5.21
CA ALA A 77 10.32 15.61 5.04
C ALA A 77 11.69 16.15 4.55
N PRO A 78 11.76 17.40 4.05
CA PRO A 78 13.03 18.03 3.70
C PRO A 78 14.01 18.07 4.87
N GLY A 79 15.24 17.61 4.67
CA GLY A 79 16.30 17.57 5.68
C GLY A 79 16.19 16.42 6.69
N ASP A 80 15.14 15.60 6.60
CA ASP A 80 14.91 14.47 7.51
C ASP A 80 15.48 13.15 6.99
N ARG A 81 15.39 12.12 7.83
CA ARG A 81 15.81 10.75 7.49
C ARG A 81 14.79 9.70 7.92
N ALA A 82 14.79 8.58 7.20
CA ALA A 82 14.11 7.36 7.58
C ALA A 82 15.11 6.21 7.76
N THR A 83 14.77 5.30 8.66
CA THR A 83 15.52 4.06 8.88
C THR A 83 14.73 2.87 8.34
N PHE A 84 15.41 2.06 7.54
CA PHE A 84 14.96 0.77 7.03
C PHE A 84 15.88 -0.33 7.56
N ALA A 85 15.53 -1.59 7.32
CA ALA A 85 16.40 -2.71 7.68
C ALA A 85 17.69 -2.66 6.86
N GLY A 86 18.83 -2.91 7.51
CA GLY A 86 20.12 -3.12 6.84
C GLY A 86 20.22 -4.51 6.22
N TYR A 87 21.40 -4.85 5.70
CA TYR A 87 21.57 -6.10 4.94
C TYR A 87 21.51 -7.38 5.79
N GLY A 88 21.68 -7.28 7.10
CA GLY A 88 21.54 -8.39 8.03
C GLY A 88 22.50 -9.56 7.77
N PRO A 89 22.32 -10.68 8.49
CA PRO A 89 23.11 -11.87 8.28
C PRO A 89 22.81 -12.58 6.95
N GLN A 90 21.68 -12.28 6.31
CA GLN A 90 21.31 -12.81 4.99
C GLN A 90 21.98 -12.07 3.83
N LEU A 91 22.73 -11.00 4.10
CA LEU A 91 23.39 -10.17 3.09
C LEU A 91 22.41 -9.61 2.05
N ASN A 92 21.19 -9.26 2.47
CA ASN A 92 20.17 -8.71 1.61
C ASN A 92 20.37 -7.20 1.45
N TYR A 93 21.36 -6.81 0.65
CA TYR A 93 21.73 -5.41 0.45
C TYR A 93 20.63 -4.59 -0.23
N VAL A 94 20.56 -3.32 0.13
CA VAL A 94 19.77 -2.33 -0.61
C VAL A 94 20.43 -2.07 -1.96
N THR A 95 19.66 -2.21 -3.04
CA THR A 95 20.09 -1.99 -4.42
C THR A 95 19.69 -0.62 -4.94
N GLY A 96 18.71 0.04 -4.31
CA GLY A 96 18.27 1.37 -4.68
C GLY A 96 17.16 1.92 -3.79
N VAL A 97 16.85 3.20 -4.00
CA VAL A 97 15.70 3.90 -3.41
C VAL A 97 14.75 4.25 -4.54
N ARG A 98 13.46 3.98 -4.35
CA ARG A 98 12.39 4.28 -5.31
C ARG A 98 11.39 5.24 -4.73
N THR A 99 10.78 6.05 -5.58
CA THR A 99 9.55 6.76 -5.24
C THR A 99 8.39 5.76 -5.13
N CYS A 100 7.43 6.07 -4.28
CA CYS A 100 6.22 5.27 -4.17
C CYS A 100 5.05 6.08 -3.61
N VAL A 101 3.85 5.50 -3.63
CA VAL A 101 2.66 6.11 -3.05
C VAL A 101 2.41 5.51 -1.67
N VAL A 102 2.35 6.35 -0.64
CA VAL A 102 1.95 5.91 0.70
C VAL A 102 0.47 5.50 0.63
N ALA A 103 0.16 4.26 1.01
CA ALA A 103 -1.22 3.81 1.08
C ALA A 103 -2.04 4.74 1.99
N ALA A 104 -3.21 5.15 1.51
CA ALA A 104 -4.15 5.91 2.32
C ALA A 104 -4.57 5.10 3.56
N PRO A 105 -4.79 5.74 4.72
CA PRO A 105 -5.20 5.07 5.95
C PRO A 105 -6.57 4.37 5.84
#